data_AF-A0A238YIL6-F1
#
_entry.id   AF-A0A238YIL6-F1
#
_cell.length_a   1.000
_cell.length_b   1.000
_cell.length_c   1.000
_cell.angle_alpha   90.00
_cell.angle_beta   90.00
_cell.angle_gamma   90.00
#
_symmetry.space_group_name_H-M   'P 1'
#
loop_
_entity.id
_entity.type
_entity.pdbx_description
1 polymer ?
#
loop_
_entity_poly.entity_id
_entity_poly.type
_entity_poly.pdbx_seq_one_letter_code
_entity_poly.pdbx_strand_id
1 'polypeptide(L)'
;MGSLRPQHGHLGHSHITTDSRTSGIMGDVVQQPSQPGEDPQQPGPPPGPGEKPPADDHSGHEPGDARPADPHPGDSRPGDSQHGGARPGDALSGDALQPFTPADAAPAGPASPGAGSQGETDPGAALDPEQLRQFQQFQQFQRFQELQRQRGAEAPQHSTDVPPPPVPYGYYPYPPRPPLWRRLLNRFVRRLIYVAVALVGLIIAFNVAFDYVFGSSDDDDRPAEETGGGTYETNPILPTSPREAVRMVYQNIAQGRADLACGRFGDDVQPRFARNMGAADCQAAVESLHQAVTSRNNYAEPTFPRDVDPAPEADTVRISSCEMRVRDGPELGMFTVSRVEQGQWLITDHDPEPDPCPGTESGG
;
A
#
# COMPACT_ATOMS: atom_id res chain seq x y z
N MET A 1 58.23 -28.29 31.01
CA MET A 1 57.92 -27.08 31.81
C MET A 1 56.87 -26.28 31.06
N GLY A 2 55.77 -25.89 31.70
CA GLY A 2 54.75 -24.99 31.14
C GLY A 2 53.42 -25.67 30.79
N SER A 3 52.61 -25.98 31.80
CA SER A 3 51.22 -26.43 31.68
C SER A 3 50.31 -25.21 31.88
N LEU A 4 49.48 -24.86 30.90
CA LEU A 4 48.45 -23.80 31.03
C LEU A 4 47.06 -24.44 31.04
N ARG A 5 46.34 -24.20 32.14
CA ARG A 5 44.95 -24.58 32.40
C ARG A 5 43.96 -23.58 31.77
N PRO A 6 42.73 -24.00 31.43
CA PRO A 6 41.64 -23.11 31.05
C PRO A 6 40.94 -22.50 32.29
N GLN A 7 40.50 -21.25 32.19
CA GLN A 7 39.64 -20.59 33.18
C GLN A 7 38.17 -20.72 32.77
N HIS A 8 37.35 -21.17 33.72
CA HIS A 8 35.89 -21.13 33.66
C HIS A 8 35.38 -19.73 34.04
N GLY A 9 34.50 -19.16 33.20
CA GLY A 9 33.76 -17.93 33.46
C GLY A 9 32.41 -18.21 34.13
N HIS A 10 32.09 -17.38 35.11
CA HIS A 10 31.11 -17.55 36.17
C HIS A 10 29.66 -17.23 35.74
N LEU A 11 28.71 -18.07 36.17
CA LEU A 11 27.26 -17.78 36.19
C LEU A 11 26.96 -16.66 37.20
N GLY A 12 26.36 -15.57 36.74
CA GLY A 12 25.80 -14.50 37.58
C GLY A 12 24.28 -14.67 37.73
N HIS A 13 23.84 -14.95 38.96
CA HIS A 13 22.45 -14.95 39.39
C HIS A 13 22.02 -13.50 39.70
N SER A 14 20.88 -13.07 39.15
CA SER A 14 20.21 -11.83 39.57
C SER A 14 18.96 -12.16 40.37
N HIS A 15 18.93 -11.62 41.58
CA HIS A 15 17.94 -11.84 42.63
C HIS A 15 16.59 -11.17 42.32
N ILE A 16 15.52 -11.93 42.53
CA ILE A 16 14.13 -11.47 42.62
C ILE A 16 13.95 -10.86 44.02
N THR A 17 13.54 -9.59 44.10
CA THR A 17 13.12 -8.97 45.37
C THR A 17 11.61 -8.74 45.30
N THR A 18 10.88 -9.57 46.05
CA THR A 18 9.48 -9.38 46.41
C THR A 18 9.41 -8.36 47.55
N ASP A 19 8.62 -7.29 47.38
CA ASP A 19 8.23 -6.43 48.49
C ASP A 19 6.71 -6.51 48.66
N SER A 20 6.30 -7.16 49.75
CA SER A 20 4.93 -7.26 50.23
C SER A 20 4.81 -6.33 51.43
N ARG A 21 4.04 -5.24 51.31
CA ARG A 21 3.72 -4.38 52.46
C ARG A 21 2.22 -4.30 52.67
N THR A 22 1.79 -5.10 53.62
CA THR A 22 0.48 -5.09 54.29
C THR A 22 0.50 -4.10 55.46
N SER A 23 -0.48 -3.19 55.49
CA SER A 23 -1.12 -2.52 56.65
C SER A 23 -1.86 -1.31 56.07
N GLY A 24 -3.18 -1.13 56.15
CA GLY A 24 -4.09 -1.44 57.24
C GLY A 24 -4.47 -0.13 57.95
N ILE A 25 -5.78 0.04 58.21
CA ILE A 25 -6.41 0.90 59.23
C ILE A 25 -7.08 2.20 58.75
N MET A 26 -8.42 2.10 58.69
CA MET A 26 -9.48 2.98 59.23
C MET A 26 -9.36 4.51 59.13
N GLY A 27 -10.46 5.11 58.66
CA GLY A 27 -10.81 6.50 58.96
C GLY A 27 -11.98 6.99 58.13
N ASP A 28 -13.18 6.96 58.74
CA ASP A 28 -14.34 7.76 58.36
C ASP A 28 -13.96 9.20 57.96
N VAL A 29 -14.69 9.78 57.01
CA VAL A 29 -15.41 11.06 57.20
C VAL A 29 -16.12 11.44 55.89
N VAL A 30 -17.44 11.50 56.03
CA VAL A 30 -18.40 12.33 55.32
C VAL A 30 -17.80 13.63 54.79
N GLN A 31 -17.86 13.89 53.47
CA GLN A 31 -18.25 15.22 52.98
C GLN A 31 -18.61 15.16 51.49
N GLN A 32 -19.91 15.31 51.23
CA GLN A 32 -20.52 15.62 49.95
C GLN A 32 -20.46 17.14 49.77
N PRO A 33 -19.89 17.68 48.68
CA PRO A 33 -20.16 19.03 48.24
C PRO A 33 -21.09 19.00 47.02
N SER A 34 -22.33 19.42 47.29
CA SER A 34 -23.18 20.30 46.50
C SER A 34 -22.84 20.50 45.02
N GLN A 35 -23.75 20.01 44.18
CA GLN A 35 -24.03 20.57 42.86
C GLN A 35 -24.41 22.06 42.97
N PRO A 36 -23.99 22.88 41.99
CA PRO A 36 -24.71 24.09 41.66
C PRO A 36 -25.10 24.11 40.17
N GLY A 37 -26.39 24.35 39.93
CA GLY A 37 -26.84 25.17 38.80
C GLY A 37 -27.30 24.42 37.55
N GLU A 38 -28.56 23.99 37.57
CA GLU A 38 -29.39 23.94 36.36
C GLU A 38 -29.54 25.38 35.82
N ASP A 39 -28.95 25.65 34.66
CA ASP A 39 -29.19 26.87 33.88
C ASP A 39 -30.43 26.64 32.99
N PRO A 40 -31.51 27.43 33.13
CA PRO A 40 -32.68 27.28 32.30
C PRO A 40 -32.41 27.72 30.86
N GLN A 41 -32.72 26.82 29.93
CA GLN A 41 -32.78 27.02 28.49
C GLN A 41 -33.34 28.38 28.10
N GLN A 42 -32.48 29.20 27.49
CA GLN A 42 -32.87 30.41 26.79
C GLN A 42 -33.48 29.99 25.43
N PRO A 43 -34.75 30.32 25.13
CA PRO A 43 -35.30 30.09 23.80
C PRO A 43 -34.61 30.99 22.78
N GLY A 44 -34.10 30.38 21.71
CA GLY A 44 -33.42 31.09 20.63
C GLY A 44 -34.31 32.12 19.93
N PRO A 45 -33.71 33.16 19.32
CA PRO A 45 -34.44 34.16 18.56
C PRO A 45 -35.08 33.55 17.29
N PRO A 46 -36.26 34.04 16.88
CA PRO A 46 -36.94 33.56 15.68
C PRO A 46 -36.15 33.89 14.39
N PRO A 47 -36.24 33.05 13.35
CA PRO A 47 -35.62 33.33 12.06
C PRO A 47 -36.26 34.57 11.42
N GLY A 48 -35.43 35.56 11.10
CA GLY A 48 -35.83 36.77 10.40
C GLY A 48 -36.22 36.48 8.93
N PRO A 49 -37.13 37.29 8.35
CA PRO A 49 -37.61 37.10 6.99
C PRO A 49 -36.62 37.66 5.96
N GLY A 50 -36.26 36.81 5.00
CA GLY A 50 -35.88 37.09 3.61
C GLY A 50 -35.18 38.40 3.26
N GLU A 51 -33.89 38.30 2.93
CA GLU A 51 -33.22 39.27 2.06
C GLU A 51 -33.03 38.68 0.66
N LYS A 52 -33.58 39.44 -0.28
CA LYS A 52 -33.65 39.21 -1.72
C LYS A 52 -32.31 39.65 -2.34
N PRO A 53 -31.71 38.91 -3.28
CA PRO A 53 -30.50 39.39 -3.95
C PRO A 53 -30.83 40.58 -4.86
N PRO A 54 -30.03 41.67 -4.85
CA PRO A 54 -30.15 42.71 -5.85
C PRO A 54 -29.63 42.22 -7.21
N ALA A 55 -30.53 42.24 -8.18
CA ALA A 55 -30.17 42.48 -9.58
C ALA A 55 -29.75 43.95 -9.73
N ASP A 56 -28.81 44.20 -10.64
CA ASP A 56 -28.61 45.41 -11.48
C ASP A 56 -27.18 45.28 -12.05
N ASP A 57 -27.00 44.92 -13.32
CA ASP A 57 -27.11 45.77 -14.52
C ASP A 57 -26.20 47.01 -14.44
N HIS A 58 -25.09 47.00 -15.19
CA HIS A 58 -24.47 48.17 -15.81
C HIS A 58 -23.45 47.77 -16.89
N SER A 59 -23.93 47.81 -18.12
CA SER A 59 -23.42 48.68 -19.20
C SER A 59 -21.90 48.95 -19.31
N GLY A 60 -21.27 48.30 -20.28
CA GLY A 60 -20.43 48.87 -21.36
C GLY A 60 -19.35 49.91 -21.07
N HIS A 61 -18.10 49.54 -21.38
CA HIS A 61 -17.21 50.35 -22.23
C HIS A 61 -16.04 49.50 -22.77
N GLU A 62 -16.02 49.28 -24.07
CA GLU A 62 -14.82 49.02 -24.88
C GLU A 62 -14.23 50.38 -25.29
N PRO A 63 -12.91 50.52 -25.49
CA PRO A 63 -12.39 50.29 -26.84
C PRO A 63 -10.97 49.70 -26.94
N GLY A 64 -10.80 48.77 -27.90
CA GLY A 64 -9.73 48.78 -28.91
C GLY A 64 -8.28 48.49 -28.50
N ASP A 65 -7.69 47.41 -29.03
CA ASP A 65 -6.69 47.56 -30.11
C ASP A 65 -6.23 46.21 -30.72
N ALA A 66 -5.98 46.31 -32.03
CA ALA A 66 -5.86 45.26 -33.03
C ALA A 66 -4.66 44.29 -32.91
N ARG A 67 -4.89 43.01 -33.25
CA ARG A 67 -3.86 42.12 -33.83
C ARG A 67 -4.44 41.18 -34.91
N PRO A 68 -3.63 40.76 -35.90
CA PRO A 68 -4.10 40.23 -37.19
C PRO A 68 -4.39 38.72 -37.15
N ALA A 69 -5.24 38.33 -38.10
CA ALA A 69 -5.81 37.01 -38.30
C ALA A 69 -4.81 35.90 -38.67
N ASP A 70 -5.06 34.70 -38.16
CA ASP A 70 -4.66 33.43 -38.78
C ASP A 70 -5.90 32.51 -38.93
N PRO A 71 -6.02 31.76 -40.04
CA PRO A 71 -7.25 31.03 -40.39
C PRO A 71 -7.30 29.62 -39.79
N HIS A 72 -8.35 29.33 -39.02
CA HIS A 72 -8.74 27.95 -38.67
C HIS A 72 -9.85 27.45 -39.61
N PRO A 73 -9.65 26.32 -40.32
CA PRO A 73 -10.73 25.58 -40.96
C PRO A 73 -11.23 24.45 -40.04
N GLY A 74 -12.55 24.25 -40.02
CA GLY A 74 -13.11 22.93 -39.71
C GLY A 74 -14.18 22.89 -38.63
N ASP A 75 -15.32 23.53 -38.91
CA ASP A 75 -16.58 23.35 -38.23
C ASP A 75 -17.17 21.97 -38.58
N SER A 76 -17.58 21.17 -37.60
CA SER A 76 -18.43 19.99 -37.78
C SER A 76 -19.21 19.68 -36.51
N ARG A 77 -20.38 20.32 -36.40
CA ARG A 77 -21.49 19.92 -35.53
C ARG A 77 -22.03 18.54 -35.93
N PRO A 78 -22.38 17.72 -34.94
CA PRO A 78 -23.73 17.16 -34.84
C PRO A 78 -24.20 17.26 -33.38
N GLY A 79 -25.41 17.69 -33.03
CA GLY A 79 -26.72 17.32 -33.54
C GLY A 79 -27.58 17.13 -32.29
N ASP A 80 -28.52 18.05 -32.06
CA ASP A 80 -29.46 18.02 -30.94
C ASP A 80 -30.33 16.76 -31.00
N SER A 81 -30.47 16.07 -29.87
CA SER A 81 -31.51 15.05 -29.67
C SER A 81 -32.11 15.23 -28.28
N GLN A 82 -33.27 15.87 -28.27
CA GLN A 82 -34.21 15.90 -27.16
C GLN A 82 -34.70 14.48 -26.89
N HIS A 83 -34.53 13.97 -25.67
CA HIS A 83 -35.38 12.91 -25.13
C HIS A 83 -35.83 13.30 -23.72
N GLY A 84 -37.16 13.39 -23.58
CA GLY A 84 -37.82 13.80 -22.36
C GLY A 84 -37.94 12.69 -21.32
N GLY A 85 -38.03 13.13 -20.06
CA GLY A 85 -39.01 12.70 -19.08
C GLY A 85 -39.11 11.21 -18.74
N ALA A 86 -38.48 10.83 -17.61
CA ALA A 86 -39.08 9.89 -16.68
C ALA A 86 -38.69 10.27 -15.24
N ARG A 87 -39.71 10.47 -14.40
CA ARG A 87 -39.59 10.67 -12.95
C ARG A 87 -39.28 9.32 -12.28
N PRO A 88 -38.33 9.22 -11.33
CA PRO A 88 -38.29 8.10 -10.41
C PRO A 88 -39.34 8.31 -9.33
N GLY A 89 -40.30 7.39 -9.25
CA GLY A 89 -41.26 7.30 -8.16
C GLY A 89 -40.62 6.67 -6.92
N ASP A 90 -41.05 7.16 -5.78
CA ASP A 90 -40.77 6.65 -4.45
C ASP A 90 -41.19 5.19 -4.31
N ALA A 91 -40.28 4.34 -3.81
CA ALA A 91 -40.62 3.01 -3.32
C ALA A 91 -39.90 2.77 -1.99
N LEU A 92 -40.66 3.00 -0.92
CA LEU A 92 -40.40 2.61 0.45
C LEU A 92 -40.23 1.07 0.51
N SER A 93 -39.08 0.58 0.96
CA SER A 93 -38.93 -0.81 1.43
C SER A 93 -38.96 -0.82 2.95
N GLY A 94 -40.11 -1.23 3.47
CA GLY A 94 -40.32 -1.53 4.88
C GLY A 94 -39.91 -2.96 5.21
N ASP A 95 -39.04 -3.04 6.20
CA ASP A 95 -38.77 -4.10 7.16
C ASP A 95 -39.97 -5.02 7.50
N ALA A 96 -39.75 -6.35 7.47
CA ALA A 96 -40.48 -7.33 8.30
C ALA A 96 -39.80 -8.71 8.32
N LEU A 97 -38.92 -8.89 9.30
CA LEU A 97 -38.80 -10.04 10.22
C LEU A 97 -39.30 -11.42 9.74
N GLN A 98 -38.38 -12.40 9.64
CA GLN A 98 -38.70 -13.82 9.85
C GLN A 98 -37.84 -14.41 10.98
N PRO A 99 -38.44 -15.12 11.95
CA PRO A 99 -37.73 -15.73 13.06
C PRO A 99 -37.07 -17.07 12.68
N PHE A 100 -35.81 -17.22 13.08
CA PHE A 100 -35.10 -18.49 13.10
C PHE A 100 -35.74 -19.45 14.11
N THR A 101 -35.92 -20.71 13.69
CA THR A 101 -36.11 -21.84 14.61
C THR A 101 -34.91 -22.77 14.48
N PRO A 102 -34.30 -23.23 15.59
CA PRO A 102 -33.28 -24.27 15.56
C PRO A 102 -33.90 -25.60 16.02
N ALA A 103 -33.82 -26.65 15.20
CA ALA A 103 -33.87 -28.02 15.70
C ALA A 103 -33.34 -29.04 14.68
N ASP A 104 -32.37 -29.78 15.17
CA ASP A 104 -32.07 -31.20 14.94
C ASP A 104 -31.26 -31.68 13.73
N ALA A 105 -30.29 -32.49 14.13
CA ALA A 105 -29.19 -33.09 13.40
C ALA A 105 -29.54 -34.45 12.79
N ALA A 106 -28.89 -34.81 11.68
CA ALA A 106 -28.25 -36.12 11.46
C ALA A 106 -27.50 -36.16 10.11
N PRO A 107 -26.44 -37.00 9.96
CA PRO A 107 -25.49 -36.94 8.84
C PRO A 107 -25.76 -38.00 7.75
N ALA A 108 -25.59 -37.65 6.47
CA ALA A 108 -25.35 -38.64 5.40
C ALA A 108 -24.86 -38.01 4.08
N GLY A 109 -23.70 -38.46 3.61
CA GLY A 109 -23.41 -38.67 2.18
C GLY A 109 -22.62 -37.59 1.42
N PRO A 110 -21.58 -37.96 0.64
CA PRO A 110 -20.90 -37.04 -0.28
C PRO A 110 -21.77 -36.82 -1.53
N ALA A 111 -22.36 -35.64 -1.65
CA ALA A 111 -23.09 -35.22 -2.83
C ALA A 111 -22.14 -34.64 -3.89
N SER A 112 -22.27 -35.15 -5.12
CA SER A 112 -21.72 -34.61 -6.36
C SER A 112 -21.97 -33.10 -6.50
N PRO A 113 -21.12 -32.35 -7.25
CA PRO A 113 -21.35 -30.93 -7.51
C PRO A 113 -22.61 -30.77 -8.35
N GLY A 114 -23.67 -30.28 -7.70
CA GLY A 114 -24.94 -29.94 -8.32
C GLY A 114 -24.82 -28.67 -9.14
N ALA A 115 -25.29 -28.76 -10.38
CA ALA A 115 -25.68 -27.63 -11.20
C ALA A 115 -26.80 -26.84 -10.51
N GLY A 116 -26.63 -25.52 -10.44
CA GLY A 116 -27.61 -24.51 -10.01
C GLY A 116 -26.83 -23.19 -9.83
N SER A 117 -27.22 -22.04 -10.37
CA SER A 117 -28.56 -21.55 -10.64
C SER A 117 -28.52 -20.68 -11.89
N GLN A 118 -29.35 -21.00 -12.89
CA GLN A 118 -29.63 -20.10 -14.01
C GLN A 118 -30.52 -18.99 -13.46
N GLY A 119 -29.91 -17.84 -13.17
CA GLY A 119 -30.65 -16.58 -13.12
C GLY A 119 -31.21 -16.33 -14.51
N GLU A 120 -32.52 -16.05 -14.56
CA GLU A 120 -33.27 -15.71 -15.75
C GLU A 120 -32.63 -14.51 -16.44
N THR A 121 -31.76 -14.77 -17.41
CA THR A 121 -31.13 -13.76 -18.25
C THR A 121 -32.19 -13.21 -19.19
N ASP A 122 -32.61 -11.98 -18.95
CA ASP A 122 -33.38 -11.19 -19.90
C ASP A 122 -32.63 -11.18 -21.25
N PRO A 123 -33.16 -11.81 -22.32
CA PRO A 123 -32.47 -11.91 -23.61
C PRO A 123 -32.42 -10.57 -24.38
N GLY A 124 -32.82 -9.46 -23.76
CA GLY A 124 -32.79 -8.11 -24.32
C GLY A 124 -31.75 -7.16 -23.72
N ALA A 125 -30.95 -7.57 -22.74
CA ALA A 125 -29.90 -6.70 -22.18
C ALA A 125 -28.80 -6.49 -23.23
N ALA A 126 -28.94 -5.40 -24.02
CA ALA A 126 -27.92 -4.94 -24.94
C ALA A 126 -26.58 -4.88 -24.19
N LEU A 127 -25.63 -5.71 -24.63
CA LEU A 127 -24.28 -5.70 -24.07
C LEU A 127 -23.78 -4.26 -24.02
N ASP A 128 -23.35 -3.85 -22.83
CA ASP A 128 -22.86 -2.51 -22.58
C ASP A 128 -21.75 -2.16 -23.62
N PRO A 129 -21.85 -1.00 -24.29
CA PRO A 129 -20.91 -0.64 -25.35
C PRO A 129 -19.45 -0.61 -24.90
N GLU A 130 -19.14 -0.42 -23.62
CA GLU A 130 -17.77 -0.49 -23.12
C GLU A 130 -17.26 -1.93 -23.04
N GLN A 131 -18.13 -2.87 -22.68
CA GLN A 131 -17.80 -4.30 -22.64
C GLN A 131 -17.50 -4.83 -24.06
N LEU A 132 -18.25 -4.37 -25.07
CA LEU A 132 -17.96 -4.63 -26.49
C LEU A 132 -16.60 -4.03 -26.92
N ARG A 133 -16.25 -2.85 -26.40
CA ARG A 133 -14.98 -2.18 -26.69
C ARG A 133 -13.79 -2.92 -26.10
N GLN A 134 -13.88 -3.36 -24.84
CA GLN A 134 -12.87 -4.19 -24.19
C GLN A 134 -12.67 -5.51 -24.94
N PHE A 135 -13.76 -6.15 -25.37
CA PHE A 135 -13.68 -7.38 -26.15
C PHE A 135 -12.98 -7.17 -27.50
N GLN A 136 -13.23 -6.04 -28.18
CA GLN A 136 -12.49 -5.68 -29.41
C GLN A 136 -10.99 -5.48 -29.17
N GLN A 137 -10.59 -4.83 -28.06
CA GLN A 137 -9.17 -4.65 -27.70
C GLN A 137 -8.49 -6.00 -27.44
N PHE A 138 -9.17 -6.93 -26.76
CA PHE A 138 -8.64 -8.26 -26.51
C PHE A 138 -8.39 -9.05 -27.80
N GLN A 139 -9.29 -8.95 -28.80
CA GLN A 139 -9.07 -9.58 -30.10
C GLN A 139 -7.86 -9.00 -30.86
N GLN A 140 -7.58 -7.69 -30.73
CA GLN A 140 -6.39 -7.09 -31.33
C GLN A 140 -5.11 -7.63 -30.71
N PHE A 141 -5.10 -7.84 -29.39
CA PHE A 141 -3.95 -8.39 -28.68
C PHE A 141 -3.64 -9.84 -29.08
N GLN A 142 -4.66 -10.68 -29.27
CA GLN A 142 -4.46 -12.05 -29.75
C GLN A 142 -3.83 -12.08 -31.16
N ARG A 143 -4.32 -11.26 -32.10
CA ARG A 143 -3.70 -11.15 -33.44
C ARG A 143 -2.24 -10.68 -33.37
N PHE A 144 -1.91 -9.78 -32.44
CA PHE A 144 -0.54 -9.32 -32.26
C PHE A 144 0.38 -10.44 -31.76
N GLN A 145 -0.06 -11.25 -30.79
CA GLN A 145 0.71 -12.41 -30.33
C GLN A 145 0.92 -13.45 -31.44
N GLU A 146 -0.10 -13.70 -32.28
CA GLU A 146 0.04 -14.59 -33.44
C GLU A 146 1.08 -14.08 -34.44
N LEU A 147 1.07 -12.77 -34.73
CA LEU A 147 2.07 -12.12 -35.59
C LEU A 147 3.49 -12.24 -35.01
N GLN A 148 3.66 -12.10 -33.70
CA GLN A 148 4.97 -12.31 -33.07
C GLN A 148 5.41 -13.77 -33.13
N ARG A 149 4.50 -14.73 -32.93
CA ARG A 149 4.82 -16.16 -33.09
C ARG A 149 5.25 -16.51 -34.51
N GLN A 150 4.59 -15.94 -35.52
CA GLN A 150 5.00 -16.14 -36.92
C GLN A 150 6.37 -15.51 -37.20
N ARG A 151 6.64 -14.30 -36.72
CA ARG A 151 7.97 -13.67 -36.87
C ARG A 151 9.08 -14.36 -36.08
N GLY A 152 8.78 -14.91 -34.91
CA GLY A 152 9.73 -15.66 -34.08
C GLY A 152 10.04 -17.06 -34.60
N ALA A 153 9.08 -17.71 -35.28
CA ALA A 153 9.27 -19.00 -35.93
C ALA A 153 10.08 -18.92 -37.23
N GLU A 154 10.16 -17.72 -37.83
CA GLU A 154 10.91 -17.45 -39.07
C GLU A 154 12.25 -16.75 -38.81
N ALA A 155 12.71 -16.70 -37.56
CA ALA A 155 14.12 -16.42 -37.28
C ALA A 155 14.93 -17.58 -37.89
N PRO A 156 15.83 -17.32 -38.86
CA PRO A 156 16.61 -18.37 -39.50
C PRO A 156 17.50 -18.97 -38.43
N GLN A 157 17.11 -20.14 -37.91
CA GLN A 157 18.09 -21.05 -37.35
C GLN A 157 19.07 -21.32 -38.48
N HIS A 158 20.24 -20.68 -38.38
CA HIS A 158 21.42 -21.09 -39.11
C HIS A 158 21.76 -22.50 -38.62
N SER A 159 21.02 -23.48 -39.11
CA SER A 159 21.36 -24.89 -39.08
C SER A 159 22.60 -25.02 -39.95
N THR A 160 23.76 -24.88 -39.33
CA THR A 160 25.06 -25.25 -39.92
C THR A 160 25.13 -26.77 -39.97
N ASP A 161 24.40 -27.38 -40.89
CA ASP A 161 24.47 -28.82 -41.18
C ASP A 161 24.61 -29.08 -42.69
N VAL A 162 25.40 -28.22 -43.35
CA VAL A 162 25.93 -28.48 -44.68
C VAL A 162 27.45 -28.66 -44.53
N PRO A 163 28.01 -29.85 -44.82
CA PRO A 163 29.45 -30.03 -44.82
C PRO A 163 30.07 -29.10 -45.87
N PRO A 164 31.08 -28.28 -45.49
CA PRO A 164 31.69 -27.33 -46.40
C PRO A 164 32.44 -28.05 -47.54
N PRO A 165 32.48 -27.48 -48.75
CA PRO A 165 33.27 -28.02 -49.85
C PRO A 165 34.77 -28.05 -49.48
N PRO A 166 35.54 -29.02 -50.00
CA PRO A 166 36.97 -29.13 -49.75
C PRO A 166 37.69 -27.90 -50.32
N VAL A 167 38.21 -27.06 -49.44
CA VAL A 167 39.08 -25.95 -49.81
C VAL A 167 40.44 -26.49 -50.25
N PRO A 168 41.01 -26.01 -51.37
CA PRO A 168 42.31 -26.43 -51.84
C PRO A 168 43.42 -25.92 -50.91
N TYR A 169 44.30 -26.84 -50.54
CA TYR A 169 45.47 -26.65 -49.69
C TYR A 169 46.34 -25.49 -50.19
N GLY A 170 46.25 -24.35 -49.52
CA GLY A 170 47.06 -23.17 -49.78
C GLY A 170 47.61 -22.60 -48.48
N TYR A 171 48.89 -22.89 -48.21
CA TYR A 171 49.83 -22.14 -47.37
C TYR A 171 49.24 -21.40 -46.14
N TYR A 172 49.33 -22.03 -44.96
CA TYR A 172 49.22 -21.30 -43.69
C TYR A 172 50.51 -20.50 -43.46
N PRO A 173 50.48 -19.15 -43.47
CA PRO A 173 51.61 -18.36 -43.02
C PRO A 173 51.82 -18.62 -41.53
N TYR A 174 53.07 -18.93 -41.16
CA TYR A 174 53.45 -19.14 -39.77
C TYR A 174 53.05 -17.93 -38.91
N PRO A 175 52.40 -18.15 -37.75
CA PRO A 175 51.98 -17.05 -36.89
C PRO A 175 53.22 -16.30 -36.36
N PRO A 176 53.22 -14.97 -36.38
CA PRO A 176 54.34 -14.16 -35.92
C PRO A 176 54.59 -14.40 -34.42
N ARG A 177 55.87 -14.56 -34.06
CA ARG A 177 56.29 -14.77 -32.67
C ARG A 177 55.88 -13.55 -31.84
N PRO A 178 55.25 -13.73 -30.66
CA PRO A 178 54.84 -12.61 -29.85
C PRO A 178 56.07 -11.83 -29.35
N PRO A 179 56.02 -10.50 -29.36
CA PRO A 179 57.14 -9.66 -28.96
C PRO A 179 57.41 -9.79 -27.45
N LEU A 180 58.69 -9.72 -27.06
CA LEU A 180 59.18 -10.04 -25.71
C LEU A 180 58.54 -9.23 -24.57
N TRP A 181 58.01 -8.02 -24.84
CA TRP A 181 57.34 -7.19 -23.83
C TRP A 181 56.07 -7.85 -23.24
N ARG A 182 55.40 -8.73 -23.99
CA ARG A 182 54.23 -9.50 -23.51
C ARG A 182 54.58 -10.44 -22.35
N ARG A 183 55.83 -10.94 -22.28
CA ARG A 183 56.28 -11.80 -21.18
C ARG A 183 56.54 -11.02 -19.89
N LEU A 184 56.98 -9.77 -19.99
CA LEU A 184 57.16 -8.91 -18.81
C LEU A 184 55.80 -8.42 -18.28
N LEU A 185 54.86 -8.08 -19.18
CA LEU A 185 53.53 -7.58 -18.82
C LEU A 185 52.70 -8.62 -18.04
N ASN A 186 52.78 -9.90 -18.41
CA ASN A 186 52.06 -10.98 -17.72
C ASN A 186 52.44 -11.12 -16.23
N ARG A 187 53.65 -10.71 -15.83
CA ARG A 187 54.08 -10.81 -14.43
C ARG A 187 53.44 -9.73 -13.56
N PHE A 188 53.19 -8.55 -14.12
CA PHE A 188 52.49 -7.47 -13.44
C PHE A 188 50.98 -7.70 -13.42
N VAL A 189 50.39 -8.14 -14.53
CA VAL A 189 48.95 -8.47 -14.60
C VAL A 189 48.59 -9.56 -13.60
N ARG A 190 49.41 -10.61 -13.48
CA ARG A 190 49.16 -11.68 -12.52
C ARG A 190 49.21 -11.19 -11.06
N ARG A 191 50.08 -10.23 -10.74
CA ARG A 191 50.12 -9.60 -9.40
C ARG A 191 48.90 -8.72 -9.14
N LEU A 192 48.46 -7.95 -10.14
CA LEU A 192 47.25 -7.14 -10.03
C LEU A 192 45.99 -7.99 -9.81
N ILE A 193 45.88 -9.15 -10.48
CA ILE A 193 44.77 -10.08 -10.27
C ILE A 193 44.74 -10.58 -8.82
N TYR A 194 45.89 -10.98 -8.24
CA TYR A 194 45.91 -11.42 -6.85
C TYR A 194 45.55 -10.31 -5.85
N VAL A 195 45.97 -9.07 -6.12
CA VAL A 195 45.59 -7.91 -5.28
C VAL A 195 44.09 -7.63 -5.39
N ALA A 196 43.52 -7.71 -6.60
CA ALA A 196 42.08 -7.52 -6.80
C ALA A 196 41.25 -8.59 -6.07
N VAL A 197 41.64 -9.86 -6.19
CA VAL A 197 40.97 -10.97 -5.48
C VAL A 197 41.07 -10.81 -3.96
N ALA A 198 42.24 -10.40 -3.45
CA ALA A 198 42.41 -10.13 -2.02
C ALA A 198 41.52 -8.97 -1.54
N LEU A 199 41.40 -7.88 -2.33
CA LEU A 199 40.53 -6.75 -2.02
C LEU A 199 39.05 -7.16 -2.00
N VAL A 200 38.60 -7.93 -3.01
CA VAL A 200 37.22 -8.45 -3.05
C VAL A 200 36.94 -9.34 -1.85
N GLY A 201 37.86 -10.25 -1.50
CA GLY A 201 37.71 -11.08 -0.30
C GLY A 201 37.64 -10.27 1.00
N LEU A 202 38.38 -9.15 1.08
CA LEU A 202 38.34 -8.25 2.24
C LEU A 202 37.01 -7.49 2.33
N ILE A 203 36.46 -7.03 1.20
CA ILE A 203 35.13 -6.40 1.16
C ILE A 203 34.04 -7.38 1.58
N ILE A 204 34.08 -8.63 1.10
CA ILE A 204 33.12 -9.67 1.49
C ILE A 204 33.23 -9.94 3.01
N ALA A 205 34.45 -10.13 3.53
CA ALA A 205 34.64 -10.37 4.96
C ALA A 205 34.19 -9.17 5.82
N PHE A 206 34.35 -7.95 5.31
CA PHE A 206 33.89 -6.74 5.98
C PHE A 206 32.37 -6.66 6.04
N ASN A 207 31.67 -6.94 4.93
CA ASN A 207 30.21 -6.98 4.91
C ASN A 207 29.67 -8.05 5.86
N VAL A 208 30.21 -9.28 5.81
CA VAL A 208 29.81 -10.36 6.74
C VAL A 208 30.02 -9.97 8.20
N ALA A 209 31.13 -9.30 8.53
CA ALA A 209 31.38 -8.83 9.89
C ALA A 209 30.44 -7.68 10.29
N PHE A 210 30.06 -6.81 9.36
CA PHE A 210 29.06 -5.77 9.57
C PHE A 210 27.68 -6.39 9.81
N ASP A 211 27.24 -7.32 8.97
CA ASP A 211 25.97 -8.02 9.10
C ASP A 211 25.87 -8.79 10.43
N TYR A 212 26.96 -9.43 10.87
CA TYR A 212 27.01 -10.13 12.16
C TYR A 212 26.90 -9.18 13.37
N VAL A 213 27.41 -7.95 13.26
CA VAL A 213 27.41 -6.97 14.36
C VAL A 213 26.16 -6.09 14.35
N PHE A 214 25.57 -5.85 13.17
CA PHE A 214 24.46 -4.92 12.99
C PHE A 214 23.12 -5.59 12.63
N GLY A 215 23.08 -6.91 12.41
CA GLY A 215 21.85 -7.68 12.26
C GLY A 215 21.03 -7.25 11.05
N SER A 216 21.46 -7.60 9.85
CA SER A 216 20.61 -7.57 8.66
C SER A 216 19.77 -8.84 8.60
N SER A 217 18.46 -8.66 8.59
CA SER A 217 17.46 -9.71 8.38
C SER A 217 17.33 -9.96 6.87
N ASP A 218 18.12 -10.89 6.31
CA ASP A 218 17.95 -11.30 4.91
C ASP A 218 17.67 -12.81 4.84
N ASP A 219 16.38 -13.13 4.67
CA ASP A 219 15.87 -14.39 4.13
C ASP A 219 15.99 -14.34 2.59
N ASP A 220 17.14 -14.73 2.03
CA ASP A 220 17.37 -14.66 0.57
C ASP A 220 17.99 -15.94 -0.04
N ASP A 221 17.62 -17.11 0.48
CA ASP A 221 17.99 -18.42 -0.09
C ASP A 221 16.74 -19.26 -0.42
N ARG A 222 15.78 -18.69 -1.17
CA ARG A 222 14.61 -19.44 -1.69
C ARG A 222 14.71 -19.61 -3.21
N PRO A 223 14.42 -20.82 -3.73
CA PRO A 223 14.64 -21.16 -5.14
C PRO A 223 13.76 -20.31 -6.10
N ALA A 224 14.34 -19.98 -7.25
CA ALA A 224 13.88 -19.03 -8.28
C ALA A 224 12.44 -19.20 -8.82
N GLU A 225 11.71 -20.23 -8.40
CA GLU A 225 10.31 -20.48 -8.75
C GLU A 225 9.34 -19.68 -7.83
N GLU A 226 9.81 -19.26 -6.64
CA GLU A 226 9.14 -18.28 -5.76
C GLU A 226 9.56 -16.83 -6.09
N THR A 227 10.67 -16.63 -6.82
CA THR A 227 11.29 -15.34 -7.15
C THR A 227 10.89 -14.82 -8.53
N GLY A 228 9.62 -15.03 -8.92
CA GLY A 228 8.99 -14.31 -10.03
C GLY A 228 8.69 -12.84 -9.71
N GLY A 229 9.01 -12.40 -8.49
CA GLY A 229 9.21 -11.02 -8.12
C GLY A 229 10.70 -10.71 -8.21
N GLY A 230 11.15 -9.94 -9.20
CA GLY A 230 12.38 -9.18 -8.97
C GLY A 230 12.23 -8.39 -7.67
N THR A 231 13.31 -7.82 -7.15
CA THR A 231 13.23 -6.65 -6.27
C THR A 231 12.52 -5.54 -7.04
N TYR A 232 11.22 -5.71 -7.21
CA TYR A 232 10.33 -4.69 -7.61
C TYR A 232 10.31 -3.80 -6.38
N GLU A 233 11.19 -2.80 -6.40
CA GLU A 233 10.69 -1.44 -6.25
C GLU A 233 9.59 -1.24 -7.32
N THR A 234 8.49 -1.99 -7.25
CA THR A 234 7.23 -1.59 -7.85
C THR A 234 6.96 -0.35 -7.08
N ASN A 235 7.33 0.81 -7.64
CA ASN A 235 6.95 2.13 -7.17
C ASN A 235 5.49 1.98 -6.78
N PRO A 236 5.17 1.80 -5.48
CA PRO A 236 3.80 1.56 -5.10
C PRO A 236 3.10 2.79 -5.58
N ILE A 237 1.98 2.66 -6.31
CA ILE A 237 1.25 3.87 -6.70
C ILE A 237 0.79 4.47 -5.37
N LEU A 238 1.53 5.49 -4.94
CA LEU A 238 1.33 6.18 -3.69
C LEU A 238 0.12 7.11 -3.87
N PRO A 239 -0.69 7.30 -2.82
CA PRO A 239 -1.87 8.12 -2.92
C PRO A 239 -1.59 9.58 -3.27
N THR A 240 -2.54 10.22 -3.94
CA THR A 240 -2.43 11.63 -4.35
C THR A 240 -2.90 12.61 -3.29
N SER A 241 -3.40 12.11 -2.14
CA SER A 241 -3.80 12.92 -1.00
C SER A 241 -3.36 12.28 0.33
N PRO A 242 -3.13 13.08 1.39
CA PRO A 242 -2.71 12.55 2.69
C PRO A 242 -3.83 11.73 3.36
N ARG A 243 -5.09 12.11 3.17
CA ARG A 243 -6.26 11.35 3.63
C ARG A 243 -6.25 9.93 3.04
N GLU A 244 -6.03 9.84 1.73
CA GLU A 244 -6.05 8.56 1.02
C GLU A 244 -4.87 7.66 1.45
N ALA A 245 -3.70 8.25 1.75
CA ALA A 245 -2.55 7.54 2.31
C ALA A 245 -2.90 6.80 3.61
N VAL A 246 -3.55 7.49 4.56
CA VAL A 246 -3.98 6.88 5.83
C VAL A 246 -5.15 5.91 5.61
N ARG A 247 -6.14 6.28 4.78
CA ARG A 247 -7.30 5.43 4.49
C ARG A 247 -6.89 4.06 3.93
N MET A 248 -5.89 4.03 3.05
CA MET A 248 -5.37 2.76 2.50
C MET A 248 -4.74 1.85 3.56
N VAL A 249 -4.14 2.39 4.63
CA VAL A 249 -3.63 1.57 5.76
C VAL A 249 -4.79 0.86 6.46
N TYR A 250 -5.84 1.60 6.84
CA TYR A 250 -7.06 1.04 7.43
C TYR A 250 -7.70 -0.01 6.53
N GLN A 251 -7.86 0.31 5.24
CA GLN A 251 -8.43 -0.58 4.24
C GLN A 251 -7.62 -1.88 4.09
N ASN A 252 -6.29 -1.81 4.09
CA ASN A 252 -5.43 -2.98 3.96
C ASN A 252 -5.41 -3.85 5.22
N ILE A 253 -5.41 -3.23 6.41
CA ILE A 253 -5.56 -3.95 7.69
C ILE A 253 -6.93 -4.63 7.76
N ALA A 254 -8.01 -3.95 7.36
CA ALA A 254 -9.35 -4.55 7.29
C ALA A 254 -9.39 -5.82 6.42
N GLN A 255 -8.55 -5.88 5.39
CA GLN A 255 -8.45 -7.01 4.45
C GLN A 255 -7.41 -8.06 4.86
N GLY A 256 -6.64 -7.83 5.93
CA GLY A 256 -5.55 -8.73 6.34
C GLY A 256 -4.38 -8.73 5.35
N ARG A 257 -4.19 -7.62 4.64
CA ARG A 257 -3.15 -7.46 3.61
C ARG A 257 -1.93 -6.77 4.20
N ALA A 258 -1.17 -7.52 5.00
CA ALA A 258 0.05 -7.02 5.66
C ALA A 258 1.07 -6.45 4.67
N ASP A 259 1.27 -7.14 3.54
CA ASP A 259 2.12 -6.69 2.43
C ASP A 259 1.77 -5.27 1.97
N LEU A 260 0.49 -5.02 1.69
CA LEU A 260 0.03 -3.74 1.19
C LEU A 260 -0.09 -2.67 2.27
N ALA A 261 -0.36 -3.05 3.52
CA ALA A 261 -0.44 -2.11 4.65
C ALA A 261 0.97 -1.60 5.01
N CYS A 262 1.94 -2.51 5.16
CA CYS A 262 3.32 -2.16 5.50
C CYS A 262 3.99 -1.34 4.41
N GLY A 263 3.72 -1.64 3.13
CA GLY A 263 4.20 -0.84 1.99
C GLY A 263 3.64 0.59 1.88
N ARG A 264 2.78 1.05 2.80
CA ARG A 264 2.36 2.46 2.89
C ARG A 264 3.23 3.32 3.80
N PHE A 265 4.08 2.69 4.58
CA PHE A 265 5.04 3.34 5.46
C PHE A 265 6.41 3.39 4.76
N GLY A 266 7.18 4.44 5.04
CA GLY A 266 8.62 4.42 4.76
C GLY A 266 9.27 3.24 5.47
N ASP A 267 10.33 2.67 4.88
CA ASP A 267 10.99 1.46 5.39
C ASP A 267 11.50 1.64 6.83
N ASP A 268 11.94 2.85 7.18
CA ASP A 268 12.39 3.21 8.53
C ASP A 268 11.24 3.40 9.53
N VAL A 269 10.01 3.59 9.04
CA VAL A 269 8.79 3.82 9.83
C VAL A 269 8.09 2.50 10.18
N GLN A 270 8.15 1.50 9.30
CA GLN A 270 7.55 0.17 9.55
C GLN A 270 7.91 -0.45 10.92
N PRO A 271 9.19 -0.52 11.35
CA PRO A 271 9.53 -1.05 12.67
C PRO A 271 9.05 -0.15 13.82
N ARG A 272 8.85 1.15 13.57
CA ARG A 272 8.25 2.07 14.56
C ARG A 272 6.76 1.81 14.73
N PHE A 273 6.02 1.65 13.62
CA PHE A 273 4.63 1.24 13.63
C PHE A 273 4.44 -0.06 14.43
N ALA A 274 5.26 -1.08 14.14
CA ALA A 274 5.24 -2.36 14.86
C ALA A 274 5.40 -2.19 16.37
N ARG A 275 6.43 -1.44 16.81
CA ARG A 275 6.67 -1.18 18.24
C ARG A 275 5.52 -0.44 18.91
N ASN A 276 4.96 0.57 18.24
CA ASN A 276 3.83 1.34 18.76
C ASN A 276 2.56 0.48 18.91
N MET A 277 2.42 -0.54 18.06
CA MET A 277 1.34 -1.53 18.12
C MET A 277 1.65 -2.74 19.02
N GLY A 278 2.82 -2.77 19.67
CA GLY A 278 3.22 -3.88 20.54
C GLY A 278 3.55 -5.19 19.82
N ALA A 279 3.93 -5.13 18.54
CA ALA A 279 4.26 -6.29 17.71
C ALA A 279 5.77 -6.39 17.42
N ALA A 280 6.20 -7.58 16.96
CA ALA A 280 7.59 -7.84 16.60
C ALA A 280 8.04 -7.10 15.33
N ASP A 281 7.17 -7.05 14.33
CA ASP A 281 7.37 -6.40 13.04
C ASP A 281 6.04 -5.86 12.50
N CYS A 282 6.09 -5.18 11.35
CA CYS A 282 4.90 -4.56 10.77
C CYS A 282 3.86 -5.60 10.35
N GLN A 283 4.29 -6.75 9.84
CA GLN A 283 3.38 -7.81 9.42
C GLN A 283 2.59 -8.36 10.61
N ALA A 284 3.28 -8.70 11.70
CA ALA A 284 2.67 -9.17 12.94
C ALA A 284 1.71 -8.12 13.53
N ALA A 285 2.03 -6.83 13.42
CA ALA A 285 1.14 -5.75 13.82
C ALA A 285 -0.16 -5.78 13.01
N VAL A 286 -0.06 -5.80 11.68
CA VAL A 286 -1.23 -5.80 10.79
C VAL A 286 -2.10 -7.04 11.00
N GLU A 287 -1.49 -8.21 11.14
CA GLU A 287 -2.23 -9.46 11.39
C GLU A 287 -2.97 -9.42 12.74
N SER A 288 -2.34 -8.91 13.79
CA SER A 288 -2.96 -8.73 15.11
C SER A 288 -4.12 -7.72 15.04
N LEU A 289 -3.91 -6.58 14.39
CA LEU A 289 -4.93 -5.56 14.20
C LEU A 289 -6.12 -6.10 13.40
N HIS A 290 -5.87 -6.86 12.33
CA HIS A 290 -6.91 -7.49 11.53
C HIS A 290 -7.82 -8.40 12.35
N GLN A 291 -7.26 -9.14 13.31
CA GLN A 291 -8.04 -10.01 14.21
C GLN A 291 -8.96 -9.22 15.15
N ALA A 292 -8.60 -7.97 15.47
CA ALA A 292 -9.43 -7.08 16.29
C ALA A 292 -10.55 -6.37 15.51
N VAL A 293 -10.54 -6.44 14.17
CA VAL A 293 -11.57 -5.82 13.32
C VAL A 293 -12.83 -6.68 13.31
N THR A 294 -13.94 -6.13 13.80
CA THR A 294 -15.25 -6.82 13.85
C THR A 294 -16.06 -6.62 12.56
N SER A 295 -15.88 -5.49 11.86
CA SER A 295 -16.52 -5.20 10.57
C SER A 295 -15.52 -4.60 9.60
N ARG A 296 -15.12 -5.39 8.60
CA ARG A 296 -14.12 -4.99 7.60
C ARG A 296 -14.53 -3.73 6.83
N ASN A 297 -15.80 -3.64 6.44
CA ASN A 297 -16.29 -2.51 5.65
C ASN A 297 -16.32 -1.21 6.45
N ASN A 298 -16.72 -1.26 7.73
CA ASN A 298 -16.80 -0.08 8.57
C ASN A 298 -15.40 0.40 8.99
N TYR A 299 -14.49 -0.54 9.24
CA TYR A 299 -13.12 -0.23 9.61
C TYR A 299 -12.29 0.31 8.43
N ALA A 300 -12.54 -0.18 7.22
CA ALA A 300 -11.82 0.25 6.01
C ALA A 300 -12.11 1.70 5.57
N GLU A 301 -13.20 2.30 6.06
CA GLU A 301 -13.66 3.63 5.64
C GLU A 301 -13.80 4.58 6.85
N PRO A 302 -12.69 4.93 7.54
CA PRO A 302 -12.73 5.88 8.64
C PRO A 302 -13.21 7.25 8.14
N THR A 303 -14.00 7.95 8.98
CA THR A 303 -14.43 9.32 8.65
C THR A 303 -13.39 10.32 9.15
N PHE A 304 -12.86 11.14 8.26
CA PHE A 304 -11.87 12.17 8.58
C PHE A 304 -12.53 13.52 8.92
N PRO A 305 -11.93 14.32 9.81
CA PRO A 305 -12.26 15.73 9.97
C PRO A 305 -12.10 16.51 8.65
N ARG A 306 -12.86 17.62 8.52
CA ARG A 306 -12.89 18.43 7.28
C ARG A 306 -11.59 19.20 7.04
N ASP A 307 -10.83 19.42 8.09
CA ASP A 307 -9.58 20.18 8.17
C ASP A 307 -8.32 19.34 7.95
N VAL A 308 -8.46 18.02 7.71
CA VAL A 308 -7.33 17.14 7.40
C VAL A 308 -6.71 17.43 6.02
N ASP A 309 -7.47 18.03 5.10
CA ASP A 309 -6.93 18.40 3.79
C ASP A 309 -6.01 19.62 3.97
N PRO A 310 -4.69 19.48 3.75
CA PRO A 310 -3.77 20.58 3.99
C PRO A 310 -3.98 21.73 2.99
N ALA A 311 -3.47 22.90 3.37
CA ALA A 311 -3.21 23.96 2.41
C ALA A 311 -2.34 23.40 1.24
N PRO A 312 -2.55 23.87 0.00
CA PRO A 312 -1.90 23.29 -1.18
C PRO A 312 -0.36 23.29 -1.10
N GLU A 313 0.23 24.22 -0.34
CA GLU A 313 1.66 24.36 -0.08
C GLU A 313 2.22 23.48 1.04
N ALA A 314 1.40 22.74 1.79
CA ALA A 314 1.95 21.86 2.82
C ALA A 314 2.56 20.60 2.20
N ASP A 315 3.76 20.27 2.67
CA ASP A 315 4.48 19.04 2.29
C ASP A 315 4.44 17.98 3.39
N THR A 316 3.87 18.30 4.56
CA THR A 316 3.73 17.37 5.68
C THR A 316 2.47 17.65 6.47
N VAL A 317 1.73 16.60 6.81
CA VAL A 317 0.46 16.65 7.55
C VAL A 317 0.49 15.61 8.65
N ARG A 318 -0.06 15.97 9.81
CA ARG A 318 -0.28 15.03 10.91
C ARG A 318 -1.76 14.69 10.98
N ILE A 319 -2.07 13.39 11.07
CA ILE A 319 -3.44 12.87 11.08
C ILE A 319 -3.57 11.96 12.30
N SER A 320 -4.39 12.39 13.26
CA SER A 320 -4.70 11.63 14.48
C SER A 320 -5.77 10.58 14.19
N SER A 321 -5.60 9.35 14.66
CA SER A 321 -6.68 8.36 14.66
C SER A 321 -7.75 8.66 15.70
N CYS A 322 -7.40 9.36 16.77
CA CYS A 322 -8.36 9.81 17.77
C CYS A 322 -9.30 10.92 17.27
N GLU A 323 -8.87 11.75 16.33
CA GLU A 323 -9.74 12.76 15.71
C GLU A 323 -10.58 12.18 14.56
N MET A 324 -10.18 11.02 14.03
CA MET A 324 -10.96 10.26 13.06
C MET A 324 -12.08 9.50 13.75
N ARG A 325 -13.19 9.29 13.04
CA ARG A 325 -14.22 8.33 13.46
C ARG A 325 -13.90 6.95 12.89
N VAL A 326 -13.07 6.20 13.61
CA VAL A 326 -12.82 4.77 13.39
C VAL A 326 -13.98 3.96 13.99
N ARG A 327 -14.39 2.87 13.35
CA ARG A 327 -15.46 1.99 13.84
C ARG A 327 -15.06 0.53 13.68
N ASP A 328 -15.55 -0.30 14.60
CA ASP A 328 -15.45 -1.76 14.51
C ASP A 328 -14.01 -2.30 14.43
N GLY A 329 -13.10 -1.62 15.12
CA GLY A 329 -11.69 -1.98 15.26
C GLY A 329 -10.90 -0.93 16.03
N PRO A 330 -9.62 -1.18 16.31
CA PRO A 330 -8.76 -0.30 17.10
C PRO A 330 -8.30 0.94 16.33
N GLU A 331 -8.11 2.06 17.02
CA GLU A 331 -7.42 3.22 16.46
C GLU A 331 -5.92 2.94 16.28
N LEU A 332 -5.35 3.46 15.19
CA LEU A 332 -3.97 3.17 14.82
C LEU A 332 -2.95 4.18 15.34
N GLY A 333 -3.36 5.24 16.05
CA GLY A 333 -2.46 6.30 16.49
C GLY A 333 -2.28 7.44 15.48
N MET A 334 -1.18 8.19 15.61
CA MET A 334 -0.94 9.42 14.87
C MET A 334 0.00 9.17 13.69
N PHE A 335 -0.45 9.51 12.49
CA PHE A 335 0.33 9.42 11.26
C PHE A 335 0.95 10.77 10.93
N THR A 336 2.24 10.79 10.61
CA THR A 336 2.85 11.90 9.86
C THR A 336 2.98 11.47 8.41
N VAL A 337 2.35 12.21 7.51
CA VAL A 337 2.33 11.93 6.08
C VAL A 337 3.05 13.05 5.37
N SER A 338 4.02 12.73 4.51
CA SER A 338 4.77 13.71 3.73
C SER A 338 4.55 13.53 2.23
N ARG A 339 4.58 14.65 1.51
CA ARG A 339 4.59 14.66 0.05
C ARG A 339 5.96 14.20 -0.43
N VAL A 340 5.98 13.18 -1.27
CA VAL A 340 7.19 12.66 -1.93
C VAL A 340 7.22 13.08 -3.40
N GLU A 341 8.15 12.52 -4.17
CA GLU A 341 8.27 12.81 -5.59
C GLU A 341 6.94 12.61 -6.33
N GLN A 342 6.74 13.37 -7.41
CA GLN A 342 5.53 13.30 -8.25
C GLN A 342 4.22 13.69 -7.52
N GLY A 343 4.32 14.35 -6.36
CA GLY A 343 3.16 14.87 -5.63
C GLY A 343 2.34 13.79 -4.92
N GLN A 344 2.91 12.61 -4.73
CA GLN A 344 2.28 11.52 -4.00
C GLN A 344 2.56 11.65 -2.50
N TRP A 345 1.85 10.88 -1.67
CA TRP A 345 1.94 10.94 -0.21
C TRP A 345 2.37 9.60 0.38
N LEU A 346 3.34 9.65 1.29
CA LEU A 346 3.89 8.50 2.02
C LEU A 346 3.81 8.75 3.52
N ILE A 347 3.57 7.71 4.31
CA ILE A 347 3.62 7.81 5.77
C ILE A 347 5.10 7.77 6.21
N THR A 348 5.58 8.89 6.71
CA THR A 348 6.99 9.15 7.06
C THR A 348 7.25 9.19 8.55
N ASP A 349 6.21 9.22 9.38
CA ASP A 349 6.34 8.93 10.81
C ASP A 349 5.04 8.32 11.37
N HIS A 350 5.17 7.70 12.53
CA HIS A 350 4.07 7.10 13.27
C HIS A 350 4.33 7.18 14.78
N ASP A 351 3.38 7.76 15.52
CA ASP A 351 3.41 7.89 16.98
C ASP A 351 2.21 7.16 17.60
N PRO A 352 2.38 6.53 18.79
CA PRO A 352 1.23 5.95 19.49
C PRO A 352 0.33 7.08 20.03
N GLU A 353 -0.97 6.82 20.10
CA GLU A 353 -1.94 7.67 20.81
C GLU A 353 -2.51 6.92 22.02
N PRO A 354 -3.10 7.62 23.01
CA PRO A 354 -3.77 6.96 24.12
C PRO A 354 -4.90 6.04 23.64
N ASP A 355 -4.98 4.84 24.23
CA ASP A 355 -6.07 3.88 24.05
C ASP A 355 -6.79 3.67 25.39
N PRO A 356 -8.08 4.06 25.53
CA PRO A 356 -8.93 4.65 24.49
C PRO A 356 -8.60 6.12 24.22
N CYS A 357 -8.95 6.59 23.02
CA CYS A 357 -8.80 7.98 22.64
C CYS A 357 -9.53 8.95 23.59
N PRO A 358 -8.94 10.12 23.91
CA PRO A 358 -9.56 11.08 24.81
C PRO A 358 -10.89 11.58 24.25
N GLY A 359 -11.96 11.49 25.03
CA GLY A 359 -13.32 11.86 24.61
C GLY A 359 -14.18 10.70 24.12
N THR A 360 -13.61 9.50 23.94
CA THR A 360 -14.35 8.25 23.73
C THR A 360 -14.77 7.63 25.07
N GLU A 361 -14.93 8.42 26.14
CA GLU A 361 -15.54 7.93 27.37
C GLU A 361 -16.87 7.30 27.00
N SER A 362 -16.92 5.97 27.10
CA SER A 362 -18.11 5.17 26.90
C SER A 362 -19.18 5.76 27.80
N GLY A 363 -20.06 6.57 27.21
CA GLY A 363 -21.35 6.90 27.79
C GLY A 363 -22.15 5.61 27.83
N GLY A 364 -21.86 4.79 28.83
CA GLY A 364 -22.57 3.55 29.15
C GLY A 364 -23.94 3.80 29.74
#